data_AF-A0A7S1DP03-F1
#
_entry.id   AF-A0A7S1DP03-F1
#
_cell.length_a   1.000
_cell.length_b   1.000
_cell.length_c   1.000
_cell.angle_alpha   90.00
_cell.angle_beta   90.00
_cell.angle_gamma   90.00
#
_symmetry.space_group_name_H-M   'P 1'
#
loop_
_entity.id
_entity.type
_entity.pdbx_description
1 polymer ?
#
loop_
_entity_poly.entity_id
_entity_poly.type
_entity_poly.pdbx_seq_one_letter_code
_entity_poly.pdbx_strand_id
1 'polypeptide(L)'
;ATADLIVTSGGVSVGEEDHLKPAVQAEGQLDLWAIAIKPGKPFAYGRVGEAHFIGLPGNPVSSLVTFLVLVRPFLLKLQGAARLAPRGYLIPAGFDWPQPDKRREFLRVRLDEASGLALFGNQSSGVLTSAFWA
;
A
#
# COMPACT_ATOMS: atom_id res chain seq x y z
N ALA A 1 -19.13 -12.64 -9.59
CA ALA A 1 -18.93 -11.17 -9.68
C ALA A 1 -18.91 -10.77 -11.15
N THR A 2 -19.41 -9.57 -11.50
CA THR A 2 -19.37 -9.00 -12.86
C THR A 2 -18.12 -8.14 -13.11
N ALA A 3 -17.12 -8.21 -12.23
CA ALA A 3 -15.91 -7.39 -12.27
C ALA A 3 -14.65 -8.26 -12.26
N ASP A 4 -13.57 -7.78 -12.88
CA ASP A 4 -12.28 -8.48 -12.94
C ASP A 4 -11.47 -8.36 -11.64
N LEU A 5 -11.73 -7.32 -10.85
CA LEU A 5 -11.03 -7.03 -9.59
C LEU A 5 -11.99 -6.40 -8.56
N ILE A 6 -11.97 -6.94 -7.35
CA ILE A 6 -12.59 -6.41 -6.15
C ILE A 6 -11.48 -5.78 -5.30
N VAL A 7 -11.65 -4.51 -4.92
CA VAL A 7 -10.73 -3.82 -4.01
C VAL A 7 -11.49 -3.35 -2.78
N THR A 8 -11.00 -3.68 -1.59
CA THR A 8 -11.51 -3.13 -0.33
C THR A 8 -10.51 -2.17 0.31
N SER A 9 -11.00 -1.21 1.08
CA SER A 9 -10.19 -0.36 1.95
C SER A 9 -10.57 -0.58 3.41
N GLY A 10 -9.66 -1.15 4.20
CA GLY A 10 -9.97 -1.61 5.55
C GLY A 10 -10.47 -3.05 5.59
N GLY A 11 -10.65 -3.58 6.80
CA GLY A 11 -11.02 -4.99 7.02
C GLY A 11 -9.91 -5.98 6.65
N VAL A 12 -8.66 -5.53 6.57
CA VAL A 12 -7.48 -6.40 6.46
C VAL A 12 -6.57 -6.06 7.63
N SER A 13 -6.74 -6.79 8.72
CA SER A 13 -6.00 -6.62 9.96
C SER A 13 -5.81 -7.97 10.67
N VAL A 14 -5.44 -7.91 11.95
CA VAL A 14 -5.31 -9.06 12.85
C VAL A 14 -6.25 -8.92 14.06
N GLY A 15 -7.30 -8.10 13.93
CA GLY A 15 -8.29 -7.90 14.99
C GLY A 15 -9.36 -9.00 14.98
N GLU A 16 -10.04 -9.19 16.12
CA GLU A 16 -11.08 -10.22 16.27
C GLU A 16 -12.31 -10.02 15.35
N GLU A 17 -12.42 -8.84 14.71
CA GLU A 17 -13.49 -8.46 13.78
C GLU A 17 -13.11 -8.60 12.29
N ASP A 18 -12.08 -9.39 11.95
CA ASP A 18 -11.64 -9.50 10.55
C ASP A 18 -12.47 -10.52 9.74
N HIS A 19 -13.75 -10.16 9.55
CA HIS A 19 -14.77 -10.92 8.80
C HIS A 19 -14.44 -11.06 7.31
N LEU A 20 -13.50 -10.27 6.80
CA LEU A 20 -13.13 -10.28 5.40
C LEU A 20 -12.41 -11.58 5.00
N LYS A 21 -11.58 -12.14 5.89
CA LYS A 21 -10.93 -13.42 5.66
C LYS A 21 -11.94 -14.56 5.45
N PRO A 22 -12.86 -14.85 6.40
CA PRO A 22 -13.85 -15.90 6.21
C PRO A 22 -14.79 -15.61 5.05
N ALA A 23 -15.17 -14.35 4.81
CA ALA A 23 -16.04 -14.00 3.69
C ALA A 23 -15.40 -14.31 2.33
N VAL A 24 -14.12 -13.95 2.14
CA VAL A 24 -13.41 -14.26 0.89
C VAL A 24 -13.14 -15.75 0.75
N GLN A 25 -12.80 -16.45 1.83
CA GLN A 25 -12.56 -17.90 1.80
C GLN A 25 -13.83 -18.73 1.56
N ALA A 26 -15.02 -18.20 1.90
CA ALA A 26 -16.28 -18.85 1.59
C ALA A 26 -16.59 -18.86 0.08
N GLU A 27 -16.13 -17.83 -0.63
CA GLU A 27 -16.45 -17.60 -2.06
C GLU A 27 -15.21 -17.73 -2.97
N GLY A 28 -14.08 -18.15 -2.42
CA GLY A 28 -12.80 -18.20 -3.13
C GLY A 28 -11.61 -18.51 -2.22
N GLN A 29 -10.50 -17.80 -2.42
CA GLN A 29 -9.24 -18.08 -1.73
C GLN A 29 -8.47 -16.80 -1.41
N LEU A 30 -7.64 -16.88 -0.38
CA LEU A 30 -6.67 -15.84 0.00
C LEU A 30 -5.27 -16.43 -0.04
N ASP A 31 -4.43 -15.86 -0.89
CA ASP A 31 -3.07 -16.34 -1.17
C ASP A 31 -2.02 -15.56 -0.39
N LEU A 32 -2.33 -14.32 -0.01
CA LEU A 32 -1.41 -13.42 0.69
C LEU A 32 -2.17 -12.54 1.68
N TRP A 33 -1.57 -12.32 2.86
CA TRP A 33 -2.21 -11.60 3.98
C TRP A 33 -1.34 -10.49 4.60
N ALA A 34 -0.05 -10.47 4.27
CA ALA A 34 0.87 -9.44 4.71
C ALA A 34 2.04 -9.30 3.76
N ILE A 35 2.65 -8.12 3.78
CA ILE A 35 3.83 -7.78 3.01
C ILE A 35 4.86 -7.06 3.88
N ALA A 36 6.13 -7.14 3.48
CA ALA A 36 7.24 -6.55 4.21
C ALA A 36 7.47 -5.07 3.82
N ILE A 37 6.42 -4.24 3.94
CA ILE A 37 6.51 -2.78 3.72
C ILE A 37 6.04 -1.98 4.94
N LYS A 38 6.40 -0.70 4.98
CA LYS A 38 5.95 0.27 5.97
C LYS A 38 5.77 1.66 5.33
N PRO A 39 4.62 2.33 5.49
CA PRO A 39 3.37 1.80 6.03
C PRO A 39 2.73 0.76 5.07
N GLY A 40 1.81 -0.06 5.59
CA GLY A 40 1.05 -1.02 4.77
C GLY A 40 1.42 -2.50 4.91
N LYS A 41 1.87 -2.94 6.11
CA LYS A 41 2.11 -4.37 6.37
C LYS A 41 0.88 -5.25 6.07
N PRO A 42 -0.34 -4.95 6.56
CA PRO A 42 -1.53 -5.70 6.16
C PRO A 42 -1.85 -5.38 4.70
N PHE A 43 -1.94 -6.42 3.89
CA PHE A 43 -2.34 -6.34 2.49
C PHE A 43 -2.80 -7.75 2.11
N ALA A 44 -4.03 -7.86 1.60
CA ALA A 44 -4.60 -9.14 1.21
C ALA A 44 -4.64 -9.26 -0.31
N TYR A 45 -4.31 -10.45 -0.81
CA TYR A 45 -4.55 -10.80 -2.20
C TYR A 45 -5.14 -12.21 -2.30
N GLY A 46 -6.05 -12.39 -3.24
CA GLY A 46 -6.69 -13.68 -3.51
C GLY A 46 -7.63 -13.63 -4.70
N ARG A 47 -8.64 -14.50 -4.68
CA ARG A 47 -9.70 -14.62 -5.69
C ARG A 47 -11.06 -14.78 -5.05
N VAL A 48 -12.10 -14.27 -5.70
CA VAL A 48 -13.52 -14.54 -5.40
C VAL A 48 -14.20 -14.93 -6.71
N GLY A 49 -14.54 -16.20 -6.86
CA GLY A 49 -14.80 -16.80 -8.18
C GLY A 49 -13.64 -16.47 -9.15
N GLU A 50 -13.98 -15.96 -10.33
CA GLU A 50 -12.99 -15.54 -11.35
C GLU A 50 -12.35 -14.16 -11.05
N ALA A 51 -12.92 -13.35 -10.16
CA ALA A 51 -12.42 -12.01 -9.89
C ALA A 51 -11.16 -12.05 -9.01
N HIS A 52 -10.20 -11.18 -9.29
CA HIS A 52 -9.15 -10.87 -8.34
C HIS A 52 -9.72 -10.20 -7.10
N PHE A 53 -9.11 -10.46 -5.95
CA PHE A 53 -9.43 -9.78 -4.69
C PHE A 53 -8.18 -9.12 -4.14
N ILE A 54 -8.28 -7.84 -3.81
CA ILE A 54 -7.25 -7.09 -3.08
C ILE A 54 -7.89 -6.39 -1.89
N GLY A 55 -7.34 -6.63 -0.70
CA GLY A 55 -7.74 -5.90 0.50
C GLY A 55 -6.65 -4.95 0.97
N LEU A 56 -6.95 -3.66 0.97
CA LEU A 56 -6.04 -2.61 1.44
C LEU A 56 -6.16 -2.42 2.97
N PRO A 57 -5.08 -2.01 3.64
CA PRO A 57 -5.12 -1.69 5.06
C PRO A 57 -6.03 -0.50 5.35
N GLY A 58 -6.65 -0.47 6.54
CA GLY A 58 -7.61 0.58 6.92
C GLY A 58 -6.98 1.94 7.24
N ASN A 59 -5.69 1.99 7.60
CA ASN A 59 -5.00 3.24 7.85
C ASN A 59 -4.82 4.03 6.53
N PRO A 60 -5.18 5.31 6.46
CA PRO A 60 -5.29 6.06 5.21
C PRO A 60 -3.97 6.17 4.45
N VAL A 61 -2.85 6.45 5.14
CA VAL A 61 -1.53 6.51 4.49
C VAL A 61 -1.08 5.12 4.05
N SER A 62 -1.36 4.09 4.85
CA SER A 62 -1.07 2.70 4.46
C SER A 62 -1.83 2.33 3.19
N SER A 63 -3.12 2.63 3.12
CA SER A 63 -3.99 2.36 1.97
C SER A 63 -3.50 3.09 0.73
N LEU A 64 -3.18 4.38 0.85
CA LEU A 64 -2.64 5.18 -0.25
C LEU A 64 -1.31 4.62 -0.78
N VAL A 65 -0.35 4.35 0.11
CA VAL A 65 0.97 3.82 -0.27
C VAL A 65 0.82 2.45 -0.94
N THR A 66 0.09 1.52 -0.32
CA THR A 66 -0.15 0.18 -0.89
C THR A 66 -0.88 0.24 -2.23
N PHE A 67 -1.87 1.13 -2.37
CA PHE A 67 -2.54 1.33 -3.64
C PHE A 67 -1.57 1.78 -4.74
N LEU A 68 -0.75 2.80 -4.47
CA LEU A 68 0.18 3.35 -5.46
C LEU A 68 1.28 2.35 -5.86
N VAL A 69 1.80 1.58 -4.90
CA VAL A 69 2.96 0.70 -5.13
C VAL A 69 2.59 -0.72 -5.56
N LEU A 70 1.35 -1.18 -5.30
CA LEU A 70 0.91 -2.55 -5.62
C LEU A 70 -0.33 -2.58 -6.50
N VAL A 71 -1.41 -1.90 -6.10
CA VAL A 71 -2.71 -2.01 -6.78
C VAL A 71 -2.72 -1.30 -8.12
N ARG A 72 -2.15 -0.10 -8.21
CA ARG A 72 -2.05 0.64 -9.48
C ARG A 72 -1.23 -0.13 -10.52
N PRO A 73 -0.02 -0.66 -10.22
CA PRO A 73 0.69 -1.54 -11.16
C PRO A 73 -0.10 -2.78 -11.57
N PHE A 74 -0.85 -3.38 -10.63
CA PHE A 74 -1.70 -4.54 -10.89
C PHE A 74 -2.84 -4.20 -11.88
N LEU A 75 -3.57 -3.12 -11.63
CA LEU A 75 -4.61 -2.59 -12.52
C LEU A 75 -4.06 -2.28 -13.91
N LEU A 76 -2.91 -1.59 -13.99
CA LEU A 76 -2.25 -1.28 -15.25
C LEU A 76 -1.89 -2.56 -16.02
N LYS A 77 -1.47 -3.61 -15.32
CA LYS A 77 -1.16 -4.90 -15.95
C LYS A 77 -2.42 -5.57 -16.51
N LEU A 78 -3.53 -5.55 -15.76
CA LEU A 78 -4.81 -6.06 -16.24
C LEU A 78 -5.31 -5.31 -17.48
N GLN A 79 -5.02 -4.00 -17.57
CA GLN A 79 -5.35 -3.15 -18.71
C GLN A 79 -4.38 -3.31 -19.90
N GLY A 80 -3.40 -4.22 -19.82
CA GLY A 80 -2.43 -4.45 -20.90
C GLY A 80 -1.33 -3.41 -21.01
N ALA A 81 -1.14 -2.55 -20.01
CA ALA A 81 -0.08 -1.54 -20.03
C ALA A 81 1.32 -2.18 -19.93
N ALA A 82 2.29 -1.61 -20.64
CA ALA A 82 3.69 -2.03 -20.56
C ALA A 82 4.44 -1.37 -19.39
N ARG A 83 4.09 -0.13 -19.04
CA ARG A 83 4.75 0.64 -17.97
C ARG A 83 3.94 0.57 -16.68
N LEU A 84 4.34 -0.33 -15.79
CA LEU A 84 3.60 -0.64 -14.56
C LEU A 84 4.12 0.11 -13.34
N ALA A 85 5.45 0.17 -13.19
CA ALA A 85 6.09 0.74 -12.01
C ALA A 85 5.88 2.27 -11.93
N PRO A 86 5.67 2.82 -10.72
CA PRO A 86 5.79 4.25 -10.49
C PRO A 86 7.16 4.77 -10.96
N ARG A 87 7.22 6.00 -11.45
CA ARG A 87 8.50 6.63 -11.80
C ARG A 87 9.20 7.04 -10.51
N GLY A 88 10.40 6.51 -10.28
CA GLY A 88 11.28 6.91 -9.19
C GLY A 88 12.43 7.82 -9.67
N TYR A 89 13.01 8.56 -8.75
CA TYR A 89 14.19 9.41 -8.95
C TYR A 89 15.19 9.14 -7.82
N LEU A 90 16.49 9.18 -8.13
CA LEU A 90 17.55 9.13 -7.13
C LEU A 90 17.88 10.56 -6.72
N ILE A 91 17.67 10.89 -5.45
CA ILE A 91 17.84 12.24 -4.90
C ILE A 91 18.54 12.11 -3.53
N PRO A 92 19.50 12.98 -3.19
CA PRO A 92 20.08 13.03 -1.85
C PRO A 92 18.99 13.17 -0.76
N ALA A 93 19.13 12.44 0.34
CA ALA A 93 18.10 12.38 1.36
C ALA A 93 17.89 13.70 2.12
N GLY A 94 18.91 14.54 2.33
CA GLY A 94 18.76 15.80 3.08
C GLY A 94 18.46 15.65 4.58
N PHE A 95 18.34 14.42 5.10
CA PHE A 95 18.08 14.11 6.51
C PHE A 95 18.75 12.80 6.95
N ASP A 96 18.92 12.64 8.26
CA ASP A 96 19.35 11.38 8.89
C ASP A 96 18.16 10.43 9.11
N TRP A 97 18.39 9.13 8.92
CA TRP A 97 17.41 8.09 9.21
C TRP A 97 18.00 7.01 10.13
N PRO A 98 18.14 7.29 11.44
CA PRO A 98 18.95 6.48 12.34
C PRO A 98 18.29 5.15 12.76
N GLN A 99 16.97 5.01 12.59
CA GLN A 99 16.22 3.82 12.98
C GLN A 99 15.45 3.22 11.80
N PRO A 100 16.16 2.73 10.77
CA PRO A 100 15.51 2.06 9.65
C PRO A 100 14.82 0.76 10.08
N ASP A 101 13.67 0.48 9.48
CA ASP A 101 12.97 -0.79 9.65
C ASP A 101 13.58 -1.88 8.75
N LYS A 102 13.40 -3.16 9.12
CA LYS A 102 13.79 -4.29 8.25
C LYS A 102 12.91 -4.38 7.00
N ARG A 103 11.71 -3.80 7.06
CA ARG A 103 10.76 -3.70 5.95
C ARG A 103 11.18 -2.58 5.00
N ARG A 104 10.70 -2.66 3.76
CA ARG A 104 10.84 -1.54 2.82
C ARG A 104 10.00 -0.35 3.30
N GLU A 105 10.66 0.76 3.62
CA GLU A 105 9.99 1.98 4.10
C GLU A 105 9.67 2.93 2.94
N PHE A 106 8.41 3.38 2.90
CA PHE A 106 7.92 4.44 2.03
C PHE A 106 7.68 5.68 2.90
N LEU A 107 8.76 6.40 3.16
CA LEU A 107 8.74 7.63 3.94
C LEU A 107 8.09 8.75 3.14
N ARG A 108 7.32 9.60 3.82
CA ARG A 108 6.76 10.81 3.21
C ARG A 108 7.80 11.91 3.28
N VAL A 109 8.22 12.34 2.10
CA VAL A 109 9.26 13.33 1.88
C VAL A 109 8.77 14.32 0.83
N ARG A 110 9.27 15.55 0.88
CA ARG A 110 9.05 16.57 -0.14
C ARG A 110 10.40 16.98 -0.73
N LEU A 111 10.42 17.40 -2.00
CA LEU A 111 11.60 18.04 -2.57
C LEU A 111 11.95 19.33 -1.80
N ASP A 112 13.21 19.45 -1.43
CA ASP A 112 13.77 20.67 -0.85
C ASP A 112 14.90 21.15 -1.76
N GLU A 113 14.79 22.39 -2.24
CA GLU A 113 15.77 23.00 -3.15
C GLU A 113 17.17 23.10 -2.53
N ALA A 114 17.28 23.18 -1.20
CA ALA A 114 18.56 23.31 -0.51
C ALA A 114 19.20 21.96 -0.17
N SER A 115 18.41 20.96 0.23
CA SER A 115 18.91 19.72 0.83
C SER A 115 18.61 18.44 0.03
N GLY A 116 17.84 18.54 -1.05
CA GLY A 116 17.35 17.41 -1.85
C GLY A 116 15.96 16.97 -1.40
N LEU A 117 15.85 16.40 -0.21
CA LEU A 117 14.56 15.96 0.36
C LEU A 117 14.40 16.42 1.81
N ALA A 118 13.17 16.83 2.15
CA ALA A 118 12.75 17.10 3.53
C ALA A 118 11.82 15.98 4.03
N LEU A 119 12.08 15.46 5.22
CA LEU A 119 11.27 14.42 5.85
C LEU A 119 10.06 15.02 6.58
N PHE A 120 8.86 14.46 6.36
CA PHE A 120 7.72 14.84 7.18
C PHE A 120 7.90 14.32 8.61
N GLY A 121 7.83 15.21 9.62
CA GLY A 121 8.18 14.86 11.00
C GLY A 121 7.34 13.71 11.60
N ASN A 122 6.10 13.52 11.17
CA ASN A 122 5.23 12.46 11.67
C ASN A 122 4.95 11.36 10.63
N GLN A 123 5.73 10.27 10.67
CA GLN A 123 5.59 9.13 9.75
C GLN A 123 4.49 8.12 10.12
N SER A 124 3.58 8.43 11.06
CA SER A 124 2.45 7.55 11.42
C SER A 124 1.50 7.29 10.24
N SER A 125 1.02 6.06 10.10
CA SER A 125 0.12 5.68 9.00
C SER A 125 -1.30 6.24 9.10
N GLY A 126 -1.69 6.76 10.27
CA GLY A 126 -2.98 7.40 10.50
C GLY A 126 -3.01 8.89 10.10
N VAL A 127 -1.85 9.49 9.86
CA VAL A 127 -1.71 10.94 9.66
C VAL A 127 -1.78 11.26 8.18
N LEU A 128 -3.00 11.36 7.65
CA LEU A 128 -3.23 11.62 6.22
C LEU A 128 -2.65 12.97 5.74
N THR A 129 -2.49 13.95 6.63
CA THR A 129 -1.83 15.24 6.31
C THR A 129 -0.39 15.04 5.81
N SER A 130 0.28 13.95 6.19
CA SER A 130 1.60 13.60 5.66
C SER A 130 1.60 13.32 4.15
N ALA A 131 0.47 12.86 3.59
CA ALA A 131 0.35 12.59 2.16
C ALA A 131 0.05 13.84 1.34
N PHE A 132 -0.72 14.80 1.90
CA PHE A 132 -0.92 16.10 1.27
C PHE A 132 0.34 16.98 1.33
N TRP A 133 1.11 16.82 2.42
CA TRP A 133 2.37 17.54 2.55
C TRP A 133 3.46 16.97 1.64
N ALA A 134 3.52 15.66 1.41
CA ALA A 134 4.55 15.06 0.55
C ALA A 134 4.49 15.58 -0.91
#